data_AF-A0A4P6MDV0-F1
#
_entry.id   AF-A0A4P6MDV0-F1
#
_cell.length_a   1.000
_cell.length_b   1.000
_cell.length_c   1.000
_cell.angle_alpha   90.00
_cell.angle_beta   90.00
_cell.angle_gamma   90.00
#
_symmetry.space_group_name_H-M   'P 1'
#
loop_
_entity.id
_entity.type
_entity.pdbx_description
1 polymer ?
#
loop_
_entity_poly.entity_id
_entity_poly.type
_entity_poly.pdbx_seq_one_letter_code
_entity_poly.pdbx_strand_id
1 'polypeptide(L)'
;MSPVLTLRERSEAEASRLPPLLARAEHLAGTVLLGDHGRRRAGLGDDFWQYRPAQMGDSRRLIDHRRSARGDQQFVREREWQIAQSVMLWVDQGASMRFASDAGLPSKADRARLLTLATAILLVRGGERVGLTGTTLPPRRGNAQIIRLAEAFSVDDASDYAAPEHRAMIPHARALFMSDFLGDLAEVELALTKAADRGVRGVLLQILDPSEEVFPYRGRTIFQSMGGTLAHETLKAGELRQRYLDRLAERKDALTRLTRATGWQLGLHHTGDSAQAALLWLYRALDGGTR
;
A
#
# COMPACT_ATOMS: atom_id res chain seq x y z
N MET A 1 -24.97 -29.43 -11.51
CA MET A 1 -23.72 -28.68 -11.76
C MET A 1 -22.80 -28.86 -10.56
N SER A 2 -21.65 -29.51 -10.74
CA SER A 2 -20.83 -30.01 -9.62
C SER A 2 -19.96 -28.91 -9.00
N PRO A 3 -19.86 -28.83 -7.65
CA PRO A 3 -19.09 -27.79 -6.95
C PRO A 3 -17.58 -27.76 -7.29
N VAL A 4 -17.01 -28.87 -7.76
CA VAL A 4 -15.61 -28.97 -8.18
C VAL A 4 -15.32 -28.17 -9.47
N LEU A 5 -16.27 -28.14 -10.41
CA LEU A 5 -16.13 -27.32 -11.64
C LEU A 5 -16.12 -25.83 -11.29
N THR A 6 -16.99 -25.43 -10.35
CA THR A 6 -17.06 -24.04 -9.89
C THR A 6 -15.82 -23.59 -9.11
N LEU A 7 -15.15 -24.49 -8.38
CA LEU A 7 -13.91 -24.16 -7.67
C LEU A 7 -12.74 -23.99 -8.64
N ARG A 8 -12.63 -24.86 -9.66
CA ARG A 8 -11.61 -24.74 -10.70
C ARG A 8 -11.79 -23.44 -11.49
N GLU A 9 -13.00 -23.16 -11.96
CA GLU A 9 -13.31 -21.94 -12.72
C GLU A 9 -13.00 -20.67 -11.91
N ARG A 10 -13.37 -20.63 -10.62
CA ARG A 10 -13.02 -19.52 -9.71
C ARG A 10 -11.51 -19.41 -9.51
N SER A 11 -10.82 -20.54 -9.32
CA SER A 11 -9.36 -20.55 -9.12
C SER A 11 -8.63 -20.08 -10.37
N GLU A 12 -9.08 -20.48 -11.56
CA GLU A 12 -8.53 -20.03 -12.85
C GLU A 12 -8.80 -18.53 -13.07
N ALA A 13 -9.99 -18.04 -12.73
CA ALA A 13 -10.34 -16.63 -12.79
C ALA A 13 -9.45 -15.78 -11.87
N GLU A 14 -9.26 -16.18 -10.61
CA GLU A 14 -8.37 -15.46 -9.69
C GLU A 14 -6.90 -15.55 -10.09
N ALA A 15 -6.45 -16.73 -10.54
CA ALA A 15 -5.08 -16.92 -11.03
C ALA A 15 -4.78 -16.09 -12.28
N SER A 16 -5.79 -15.81 -13.12
CA SER A 16 -5.61 -14.97 -14.31
C SER A 16 -5.33 -13.49 -13.98
N ARG A 17 -5.78 -13.00 -12.81
CA ARG A 17 -5.62 -11.60 -12.37
C ARG A 17 -4.25 -11.30 -11.78
N LEU A 18 -3.61 -12.32 -11.20
CA LEU A 18 -2.36 -12.19 -10.47
C LEU A 18 -1.16 -11.78 -11.37
N PRO A 19 -0.89 -12.42 -12.53
CA PRO A 19 0.22 -12.02 -13.40
C PRO A 19 0.10 -10.57 -13.93
N PRO A 20 -1.07 -10.11 -14.41
CA PRO A 20 -1.25 -8.71 -14.81
C PRO A 20 -1.01 -7.72 -13.68
N LEU A 21 -1.46 -8.00 -12.45
CA LEU A 21 -1.26 -7.12 -11.29
C LEU A 21 0.23 -6.98 -10.95
N LEU A 22 0.96 -8.10 -10.88
CA LEU A 22 2.40 -8.11 -10.60
C LEU A 22 3.18 -7.36 -11.68
N ALA A 23 2.93 -7.65 -12.97
CA ALA A 23 3.61 -6.99 -14.07
C ALA A 23 3.38 -5.46 -14.06
N ARG A 24 2.14 -5.01 -13.83
CA ARG A 24 1.81 -3.59 -13.72
C ARG A 24 2.50 -2.94 -12.52
N ALA A 25 2.56 -3.62 -11.37
CA ALA A 25 3.21 -3.11 -10.17
C ALA A 25 4.73 -3.01 -10.33
N GLU A 26 5.37 -4.00 -10.96
CA GLU A 26 6.80 -3.98 -11.28
C GLU A 26 7.14 -2.84 -12.25
N HIS A 27 6.33 -2.68 -13.30
CA HIS A 27 6.49 -1.58 -14.25
C HIS A 27 6.35 -0.22 -13.56
N LEU A 28 5.30 -0.02 -12.74
CA LEU A 28 5.07 1.21 -12.01
C LEU A 28 6.19 1.52 -10.99
N ALA A 29 6.69 0.50 -10.29
CA ALA A 29 7.85 0.66 -9.41
C ALA A 29 9.12 1.04 -10.20
N GLY A 30 9.30 0.47 -11.39
CA GLY A 30 10.41 0.82 -12.29
C GLY A 30 10.43 2.29 -12.72
N THR A 31 9.27 2.90 -12.98
CA THR A 31 9.19 4.30 -13.44
C THR A 31 9.59 5.29 -12.34
N VAL A 32 9.29 4.98 -11.07
CA VAL A 32 9.69 5.80 -9.92
C VAL A 32 11.20 5.76 -9.71
N LEU A 33 11.79 4.57 -9.80
CA LEU A 33 13.23 4.42 -9.68
C LEU A 33 13.96 5.22 -10.75
N LEU A 34 13.52 5.16 -12.02
CA LEU A 34 14.08 5.94 -13.12
C LEU A 34 13.94 7.47 -12.92
N GLY A 35 12.81 7.93 -12.36
CA GLY A 35 12.56 9.36 -12.10
C GLY A 35 13.33 9.97 -10.92
N ASP A 36 13.71 9.16 -9.92
CA ASP A 36 14.47 9.62 -8.74
C ASP A 36 15.99 9.69 -8.98
N HIS A 37 16.46 9.33 -10.19
CA HIS A 37 17.88 9.45 -10.61
C HIS A 37 18.44 10.89 -10.54
N GLY A 38 17.60 11.90 -10.27
CA GLY A 38 18.00 13.29 -10.03
C GLY A 38 18.48 13.60 -8.61
N ARG A 39 18.23 12.73 -7.63
CA ARG A 39 18.92 12.75 -6.33
C ARG A 39 19.71 11.46 -6.24
N ARG A 40 20.99 11.52 -6.60
CA ARG A 40 21.96 10.48 -6.30
C ARG A 40 21.90 10.12 -4.81
N ARG A 41 21.12 9.10 -4.46
CA ARG A 41 21.44 8.18 -3.39
C ARG A 41 22.23 7.05 -4.02
N ALA A 42 23.37 6.71 -3.41
CA ALA A 42 24.10 5.51 -3.78
C ALA A 42 23.24 4.27 -3.43
N GLY A 43 23.29 3.24 -4.27
CA GLY A 43 22.60 1.97 -4.06
C GLY A 43 22.35 1.25 -5.39
N LEU A 44 23.14 0.29 -5.89
CA LEU A 44 24.07 -0.72 -5.35
C LEU A 44 25.40 -0.20 -4.78
N GLY A 45 25.37 0.36 -3.59
CA GLY A 45 26.53 0.69 -2.78
C GLY A 45 26.22 0.25 -1.37
N ASP A 46 26.99 -0.72 -0.88
CA ASP A 46 27.07 -1.02 0.54
C ASP A 46 27.54 0.26 1.24
N ASP A 47 26.69 0.89 2.06
CA ASP A 47 27.06 2.09 2.83
C ASP A 47 28.33 1.77 3.64
N PHE A 48 29.44 2.31 3.15
CA PHE A 48 30.77 2.04 3.64
C PHE A 48 30.90 2.71 5.01
N TRP A 49 30.98 1.90 6.07
CA TRP A 49 31.17 2.42 7.42
C TRP A 49 32.65 2.71 7.67
N GLN A 50 33.47 1.67 7.61
CA GLN A 50 34.92 1.78 7.71
C GLN A 50 35.61 0.54 7.12
N TYR A 51 36.91 0.66 6.86
CA TYR A 51 37.78 -0.50 6.71
C TYR A 51 38.30 -0.89 8.07
N ARG A 52 38.20 -2.18 8.42
CA ARG A 52 38.94 -2.73 9.57
C ARG A 52 39.91 -3.82 9.13
N PRO A 53 41.00 -4.06 9.87
CA PRO A 53 41.83 -5.25 9.69
C PRO A 53 41.00 -6.53 9.72
N ALA A 54 41.27 -7.43 8.78
CA ALA A 54 40.67 -8.77 8.76
C ALA A 54 41.12 -9.57 9.99
N GLN A 55 40.20 -10.30 10.60
CA GLN A 55 40.43 -11.16 11.75
C GLN A 55 40.16 -12.62 11.38
N MET A 56 40.72 -13.55 12.18
CA MET A 56 40.40 -14.97 12.01
C MET A 56 38.92 -15.22 12.29
N GLY A 57 38.20 -15.75 11.29
CA GLY A 57 36.75 -15.96 11.33
C GLY A 57 35.98 -15.10 10.32
N ASP A 58 36.60 -14.05 9.77
CA ASP A 58 35.97 -13.24 8.72
C ASP A 58 35.81 -14.03 7.41
N SER A 59 34.65 -13.86 6.78
CA SER A 59 34.41 -14.45 5.46
C SER A 59 35.32 -13.80 4.42
N ARG A 60 36.03 -14.62 3.65
CA ARG A 60 36.92 -14.16 2.56
C ARG A 60 36.21 -13.30 1.50
N ARG A 61 34.88 -13.44 1.38
CA ARG A 61 34.05 -12.63 0.46
C ARG A 61 33.91 -11.17 0.89
N LEU A 62 34.18 -10.86 2.15
CA LEU A 62 34.07 -9.52 2.72
C LEU A 62 35.41 -8.75 2.66
N ILE A 63 36.47 -9.40 2.17
CA ILE A 63 37.78 -8.79 1.98
C ILE A 63 37.72 -7.84 0.79
N ASP A 64 38.05 -6.57 1.03
CA ASP A 64 38.21 -5.59 -0.04
C ASP A 64 39.61 -5.75 -0.64
N HIS A 65 39.69 -6.46 -1.76
CA HIS A 65 40.95 -6.71 -2.46
C HIS A 65 41.61 -5.42 -2.97
N ARG A 66 40.84 -4.36 -3.26
CA ARG A 66 41.35 -3.10 -3.80
C ARG A 66 42.05 -2.28 -2.71
N ARG A 67 41.49 -2.25 -1.51
CA ARG A 67 42.11 -1.62 -0.33
C ARG A 67 43.30 -2.43 0.15
N SER A 68 43.16 -3.76 0.20
CA SER A 68 44.20 -4.67 0.69
C SER A 68 45.42 -4.74 -0.22
N ALA A 69 45.29 -4.45 -1.52
CA ALA A 69 46.42 -4.44 -2.46
C ALA A 69 47.42 -3.28 -2.24
N ARG A 70 47.12 -2.32 -1.35
CA ARG A 70 47.99 -1.16 -1.07
C ARG A 70 48.98 -1.39 0.09
N GLY A 71 48.99 -2.57 0.71
CA GLY A 71 49.93 -2.94 1.78
C GLY A 71 49.83 -4.41 2.16
N ASP A 72 50.54 -4.83 3.20
CA ASP A 72 50.64 -6.25 3.61
C ASP A 72 49.45 -6.73 4.47
N GLN A 73 48.50 -5.83 4.79
CA GLN A 73 47.36 -6.12 5.65
C GLN A 73 46.06 -6.25 4.85
N GLN A 74 45.31 -7.32 5.12
CA GLN A 74 43.97 -7.50 4.57
C GLN A 74 42.95 -6.67 5.33
N PHE A 75 42.11 -5.96 4.59
CA PHE A 75 41.02 -5.16 5.13
C PHE A 75 39.67 -5.75 4.75
N VAL A 76 38.79 -5.84 5.74
CA VAL A 76 37.37 -6.14 5.55
C VAL A 76 36.60 -4.84 5.45
N ARG A 77 35.68 -4.77 4.50
CA ARG A 77 34.76 -3.64 4.36
C ARG A 77 33.59 -3.83 5.32
N GLU A 78 33.52 -3.01 6.37
CA GLU A 78 32.36 -2.98 7.26
C GLU A 78 31.25 -2.12 6.64
N ARG A 79 30.03 -2.60 6.78
CA ARG A 79 28.82 -1.98 6.23
C ARG A 79 28.02 -1.41 7.38
N GLU A 80 27.44 -0.22 7.20
CA GLU A 80 26.53 0.33 8.19
C GLU A 80 25.36 -0.63 8.42
N TRP A 81 25.07 -0.94 9.69
CA TRP A 81 23.91 -1.74 10.05
C TRP A 81 22.65 -0.89 9.94
N GLN A 82 22.06 -0.81 8.75
CA GLN A 82 20.70 -0.31 8.62
C GLN A 82 19.72 -1.39 9.07
N ILE A 83 19.11 -1.18 10.24
CA ILE A 83 18.02 -2.04 10.74
C ILE A 83 16.82 -1.81 9.82
N ALA A 84 16.52 -2.79 8.97
CA ALA A 84 15.32 -2.73 8.13
C ALA A 84 14.07 -2.55 8.99
N GLN A 85 13.33 -1.51 8.64
CA GLN A 85 12.01 -1.26 9.17
C GLN A 85 11.03 -2.33 8.68
N SER A 86 10.01 -2.55 9.50
CA SER A 86 8.86 -3.36 9.11
C SER A 86 7.77 -2.42 8.64
N VAL A 87 7.17 -2.70 7.49
CA VAL A 87 6.04 -1.96 6.93
C VAL A 87 4.84 -2.90 6.83
N MET A 88 3.77 -2.55 7.55
CA MET A 88 2.51 -3.28 7.57
C MET A 88 1.53 -2.65 6.58
N LEU A 89 0.92 -3.48 5.74
CA LEU A 89 0.07 -3.07 4.64
C LEU A 89 -1.36 -3.50 4.91
N TRP A 90 -2.32 -2.64 4.60
CA TRP A 90 -3.73 -3.02 4.54
C TRP A 90 -4.38 -2.37 3.34
N VAL A 91 -5.17 -3.16 2.62
CA VAL A 91 -5.96 -2.74 1.47
C VAL A 91 -7.38 -3.20 1.73
N ASP A 92 -8.33 -2.28 1.61
CA ASP A 92 -9.75 -2.61 1.66
C ASP A 92 -10.15 -3.42 0.43
N GLN A 93 -10.63 -4.64 0.68
CA GLN A 93 -11.07 -5.59 -0.34
C GLN A 93 -12.60 -5.64 -0.46
N GLY A 94 -13.32 -4.77 0.26
CA GLY A 94 -14.77 -4.69 0.28
C GLY A 94 -15.37 -4.35 -1.08
N ALA A 95 -16.66 -4.65 -1.24
CA ALA A 95 -17.37 -4.49 -2.49
C ALA A 95 -17.39 -3.04 -3.00
N SER A 96 -17.49 -2.07 -2.09
CA SER A 96 -17.44 -0.63 -2.42
C SER A 96 -16.22 -0.24 -3.23
N MET A 97 -15.07 -0.90 -3.00
CA MET A 97 -13.83 -0.64 -3.72
C MET A 97 -13.89 -1.10 -5.19
N ARG A 98 -14.84 -1.97 -5.58
CA ARG A 98 -15.00 -2.38 -6.99
C ARG A 98 -15.75 -1.36 -7.85
N PHE A 99 -16.17 -0.23 -7.28
CA PHE A 99 -16.80 0.84 -8.02
C PHE A 99 -15.82 1.53 -8.99
N ALA A 100 -16.33 1.83 -10.19
CA ALA A 100 -15.72 2.69 -11.20
C ALA A 100 -16.85 3.41 -11.94
N SER A 101 -16.73 4.72 -12.15
CA SER A 101 -17.79 5.50 -12.81
C SER A 101 -17.77 5.44 -14.33
N ASP A 102 -16.62 5.11 -14.92
CA ASP A 102 -16.39 5.04 -16.36
C ASP A 102 -15.63 3.75 -16.69
N ALA A 103 -15.96 3.10 -17.81
CA ALA A 103 -15.34 1.84 -18.23
C ALA A 103 -13.85 1.97 -18.58
N GLY A 104 -13.38 3.19 -18.89
CA GLY A 104 -11.99 3.52 -19.11
C GLY A 104 -11.19 3.77 -17.82
N LEU A 105 -11.85 3.86 -16.67
CA LEU A 105 -11.20 4.02 -15.37
C LEU A 105 -11.00 2.66 -14.67
N PRO A 106 -9.86 2.46 -13.98
CA PRO A 106 -9.72 1.31 -13.11
C PRO A 106 -10.66 1.44 -11.90
N SER A 107 -11.09 0.31 -11.35
CA SER A 107 -11.78 0.30 -10.05
C SER A 107 -10.89 0.86 -8.94
N LYS A 108 -11.51 1.35 -7.85
CA LYS A 108 -10.76 1.79 -6.66
C LYS A 108 -9.88 0.65 -6.11
N ALA A 109 -10.39 -0.59 -6.11
CA ALA A 109 -9.67 -1.80 -5.69
C ALA A 109 -8.43 -2.06 -6.55
N ASP A 110 -8.57 -2.05 -7.88
CA ASP A 110 -7.43 -2.26 -8.78
C ASP A 110 -6.35 -1.20 -8.58
N ARG A 111 -6.77 0.06 -8.37
CA ARG A 111 -5.84 1.16 -8.10
C ARG A 111 -5.14 0.96 -6.75
N ALA A 112 -5.87 0.61 -5.71
CA ALA A 112 -5.34 0.37 -4.36
C ALA A 112 -4.32 -0.78 -4.34
N ARG A 113 -4.67 -1.91 -4.96
CA ARG A 113 -3.82 -3.10 -5.08
C ARG A 113 -2.55 -2.78 -5.86
N LEU A 114 -2.67 -2.08 -6.98
CA LEU A 114 -1.52 -1.67 -7.80
C LEU A 114 -0.56 -0.77 -7.02
N LEU A 115 -1.07 0.28 -6.37
CA LEU A 115 -0.24 1.22 -5.61
C LEU A 115 0.41 0.55 -4.40
N THR A 116 -0.32 -0.29 -3.67
CA THR A 116 0.22 -1.00 -2.50
C THR A 116 1.31 -1.97 -2.91
N LEU A 117 1.07 -2.77 -3.96
CA LEU A 117 2.04 -3.76 -4.41
C LEU A 117 3.28 -3.10 -5.01
N ALA A 118 3.12 -2.04 -5.79
CA ALA A 118 4.25 -1.27 -6.31
C ALA A 118 5.07 -0.62 -5.17
N THR A 119 4.40 -0.11 -4.14
CA THR A 119 5.06 0.41 -2.93
C THR A 119 5.82 -0.70 -2.22
N ALA A 120 5.22 -1.89 -2.05
CA ALA A 120 5.88 -3.05 -1.44
C ALA A 120 7.14 -3.46 -2.21
N ILE A 121 7.10 -3.48 -3.54
CA ILE A 121 8.25 -3.77 -4.40
C ILE A 121 9.37 -2.74 -4.16
N LEU A 122 9.06 -1.45 -4.12
CA LEU A 122 10.04 -0.40 -3.84
C LEU A 122 10.68 -0.57 -2.47
N LEU A 123 9.86 -0.80 -1.43
CA LEU A 123 10.33 -1.00 -0.06
C LEU A 123 11.23 -2.23 0.07
N VAL A 124 10.84 -3.36 -0.54
CA VAL A 124 11.68 -4.59 -0.53
C VAL A 124 12.99 -4.38 -1.26
N ARG A 125 13.00 -3.63 -2.38
CA ARG A 125 14.23 -3.24 -3.09
C ARG A 125 15.11 -2.31 -2.24
N GLY A 126 14.49 -1.44 -1.43
CA GLY A 126 15.16 -0.62 -0.41
C GLY A 126 15.66 -1.41 0.81
N GLY A 127 15.41 -2.71 0.88
CA GLY A 127 15.86 -3.58 1.98
C GLY A 127 14.85 -3.71 3.12
N GLU A 128 13.67 -3.11 3.03
CA GLU A 128 12.65 -3.15 4.07
C GLU A 128 11.93 -4.51 4.14
N ARG A 129 11.27 -4.76 5.28
CA ARG A 129 10.35 -5.89 5.45
C ARG A 129 8.92 -5.43 5.22
N VAL A 130 8.17 -6.14 4.39
CA VAL A 130 6.78 -5.80 4.08
C VAL A 130 5.86 -6.97 4.38
N GLY A 131 4.65 -6.70 4.88
CA GLY A 131 3.66 -7.73 5.18
C GLY A 131 2.29 -7.10 5.41
N LEU A 132 1.26 -7.93 5.63
CA LEU A 132 -0.06 -7.44 5.97
C LEU A 132 -0.15 -7.08 7.45
N THR A 133 -1.09 -6.22 7.81
CA THR A 133 -1.52 -6.08 9.20
C THR A 133 -2.11 -7.40 9.72
N GLY A 134 -2.09 -7.61 11.04
CA GLY A 134 -2.50 -8.87 11.63
C GLY A 134 -1.41 -9.95 11.59
N THR A 135 -1.85 -11.21 11.54
CA THR A 135 -0.98 -12.38 11.72
C THR A 135 -0.86 -13.26 10.49
N THR A 136 -1.65 -12.99 9.44
CA THR A 136 -1.77 -13.86 8.26
C THR A 136 -0.51 -13.84 7.38
N LEU A 137 0.09 -12.67 7.19
CA LEU A 137 1.28 -12.49 6.38
C LEU A 137 2.26 -11.49 7.02
N PRO A 138 3.02 -11.91 8.07
CA PRO A 138 3.89 -11.00 8.80
C PRO A 138 5.01 -10.42 7.92
N PRO A 139 5.56 -9.24 8.25
CA PRO A 139 6.58 -8.58 7.44
C PRO A 139 7.84 -9.42 7.22
N ARG A 140 8.17 -9.66 5.95
CA ARG A 140 9.37 -10.38 5.50
C ARG A 140 10.03 -9.66 4.32
N ARG A 141 11.25 -10.05 4.00
CA ARG A 141 11.98 -9.54 2.82
C ARG A 141 11.85 -10.51 1.64
N GLY A 142 12.20 -10.00 0.46
CA GLY A 142 12.45 -10.81 -0.73
C GLY A 142 11.24 -11.01 -1.64
N ASN A 143 11.50 -11.47 -2.86
CA ASN A 143 10.49 -11.55 -3.92
C ASN A 143 9.34 -12.51 -3.60
N ALA A 144 9.61 -13.59 -2.86
CA ALA A 144 8.58 -14.53 -2.42
C ALA A 144 7.49 -13.84 -1.58
N GLN A 145 7.85 -12.81 -0.81
CA GLN A 145 6.88 -12.04 -0.04
C GLN A 145 5.98 -11.18 -0.93
N ILE A 146 6.52 -10.62 -2.02
CA ILE A 146 5.76 -9.83 -3.00
C ILE A 146 4.71 -10.71 -3.68
N ILE A 147 5.07 -11.94 -4.08
CA ILE A 147 4.14 -12.88 -4.69
C ILE A 147 2.98 -13.19 -3.73
N ARG A 148 3.28 -13.49 -2.46
CA ARG A 148 2.24 -13.76 -1.43
C ARG A 148 1.35 -12.55 -1.14
N LEU A 149 1.91 -11.34 -1.18
CA LEU A 149 1.12 -10.11 -1.05
C LEU A 149 0.18 -9.95 -2.25
N ALA A 150 0.68 -10.18 -3.46
CA ALA A 150 -0.13 -10.10 -4.67
C ALA A 150 -1.27 -11.15 -4.65
N GLU A 151 -0.99 -12.38 -4.21
CA GLU A 151 -2.02 -13.41 -3.99
C GLU A 151 -3.09 -12.96 -3.00
N ALA A 152 -2.68 -12.42 -1.84
CA ALA A 152 -3.62 -11.92 -0.84
C ALA A 152 -4.46 -10.75 -1.38
N PHE A 153 -3.87 -9.89 -2.20
CA PHE A 153 -4.55 -8.75 -2.81
C PHE A 153 -5.46 -9.14 -3.98
N SER A 154 -5.33 -10.33 -4.55
CA SER A 154 -6.25 -10.81 -5.59
C SER A 154 -7.60 -11.29 -5.03
N VAL A 155 -7.71 -11.54 -3.72
CA VAL A 155 -8.94 -12.06 -3.12
C VAL A 155 -9.92 -10.92 -2.80
N ASP A 156 -11.10 -10.95 -3.41
CA ASP A 156 -12.20 -10.03 -3.14
C ASP A 156 -12.94 -10.41 -1.84
N ASP A 157 -13.36 -9.40 -1.06
CA ASP A 157 -14.31 -9.58 0.04
C ASP A 157 -15.74 -9.33 -0.46
N ALA A 158 -16.68 -10.15 0.03
CA ALA A 158 -18.09 -10.06 -0.32
C ALA A 158 -18.82 -8.99 0.50
N SER A 159 -18.30 -8.63 1.67
CA SER A 159 -18.82 -7.53 2.49
C SER A 159 -18.68 -6.19 1.74
N ASP A 160 -19.57 -5.23 2.02
CA ASP A 160 -19.51 -3.92 1.36
C ASP A 160 -18.24 -3.14 1.69
N TYR A 161 -17.77 -3.28 2.93
CA TYR A 161 -16.59 -2.61 3.46
C TYR A 161 -15.81 -3.59 4.32
N ALA A 162 -14.51 -3.71 4.08
CA ALA A 162 -13.63 -4.48 4.95
C ALA A 162 -13.00 -3.54 5.99
N ALA A 163 -12.98 -3.95 7.25
CA ALA A 163 -12.32 -3.17 8.31
C ALA A 163 -10.79 -3.43 8.31
N PRO A 164 -9.97 -2.45 8.73
CA PRO A 164 -8.55 -2.67 8.94
C PRO A 164 -8.29 -3.67 10.07
N GLU A 165 -7.49 -4.70 9.79
CA GLU A 165 -7.04 -5.61 10.83
C GLU A 165 -6.07 -4.87 11.76
N HIS A 166 -6.47 -4.73 13.02
CA HIS A 166 -5.75 -3.99 14.03
C HIS A 166 -4.95 -4.85 15.04
N ARG A 167 -5.01 -6.18 14.90
CA ARG A 167 -4.28 -7.14 15.74
C ARG A 167 -2.81 -7.18 15.36
N ALA A 168 -1.97 -7.58 16.30
CA ALA A 168 -0.56 -7.90 16.09
C ALA A 168 0.27 -6.80 15.39
N MET A 169 -0.10 -5.52 15.61
CA MET A 169 0.71 -4.39 15.14
C MET A 169 2.10 -4.44 15.77
N ILE A 170 3.12 -4.40 14.93
CA ILE A 170 4.52 -4.45 15.36
C ILE A 170 4.92 -3.08 15.94
N PRO A 171 5.46 -3.00 17.16
CA PRO A 171 5.90 -1.73 17.74
C PRO A 171 6.91 -0.99 16.87
N HIS A 172 6.76 0.34 16.79
CA HIS A 172 7.60 1.25 16.00
C HIS A 172 7.71 0.93 14.51
N ALA A 173 6.88 0.02 14.00
CA ALA A 173 6.81 -0.27 12.58
C ALA A 173 6.16 0.89 11.83
N ARG A 174 6.17 0.77 10.51
CA ARG A 174 5.51 1.70 9.59
C ARG A 174 4.26 1.04 9.04
N ALA A 175 3.28 1.82 8.61
CA ALA A 175 2.05 1.26 8.06
C ALA A 175 1.53 2.03 6.84
N LEU A 176 0.83 1.32 5.95
CA LEU A 176 0.19 1.89 4.77
C LEU A 176 -1.20 1.27 4.60
N PHE A 177 -2.23 2.11 4.73
CA PHE A 177 -3.63 1.71 4.65
C PHE A 177 -4.27 2.35 3.41
N MET A 178 -4.93 1.54 2.59
CA MET A 178 -5.64 2.00 1.38
C MET A 178 -7.11 1.59 1.41
N SER A 179 -8.01 2.57 1.32
CA SER A 179 -9.45 2.38 1.29
C SER A 179 -10.12 3.65 0.74
N ASP A 180 -11.40 3.60 0.44
CA ASP A 180 -12.21 4.81 0.28
C ASP A 180 -12.64 5.41 1.64
N PHE A 181 -12.50 4.65 2.73
CA PHE A 181 -12.88 4.98 4.11
C PHE A 181 -14.35 5.43 4.23
N LEU A 182 -15.22 4.88 3.40
CA LEU A 182 -16.66 5.20 3.42
C LEU A 182 -17.47 4.32 4.37
N GLY A 183 -16.90 3.18 4.78
CA GLY A 183 -17.46 2.27 5.77
C GLY A 183 -17.50 2.83 7.20
N ASP A 184 -17.56 1.94 8.19
CA ASP A 184 -17.54 2.33 9.60
C ASP A 184 -16.17 2.91 9.99
N LEU A 185 -16.17 4.18 10.41
CA LEU A 185 -14.96 4.88 10.79
C LEU A 185 -14.46 4.46 12.18
N ALA A 186 -15.32 3.90 13.04
CA ALA A 186 -14.93 3.48 14.38
C ALA A 186 -13.83 2.40 14.34
N GLU A 187 -13.89 1.48 13.38
CA GLU A 187 -12.87 0.45 13.19
C GLU A 187 -11.53 1.04 12.73
N VAL A 188 -11.57 2.06 11.86
CA VAL A 188 -10.37 2.78 11.41
C VAL A 188 -9.76 3.58 12.55
N GLU A 189 -10.57 4.27 13.34
CA GLU A 189 -10.15 4.99 14.54
C GLU A 189 -9.52 4.06 15.57
N LEU A 190 -10.13 2.90 15.82
CA LEU A 190 -9.60 1.87 16.70
C LEU A 190 -8.25 1.34 16.21
N ALA A 191 -8.13 1.05 14.92
CA ALA A 191 -6.89 0.57 14.32
C ALA A 191 -5.77 1.60 14.43
N LEU A 192 -6.05 2.87 14.13
CA LEU A 192 -5.07 3.94 14.17
C LEU A 192 -4.64 4.28 15.59
N THR A 193 -5.57 4.28 16.55
CA THR A 193 -5.26 4.50 17.97
C THR A 193 -4.36 3.39 18.50
N LYS A 194 -4.72 2.11 18.26
CA LYS A 194 -3.89 0.95 18.63
C LYS A 194 -2.50 0.95 17.98
N ALA A 195 -2.39 1.53 16.78
CA ALA A 195 -1.12 1.67 16.08
C ALA A 195 -0.28 2.79 16.72
N ALA A 196 -0.88 3.95 17.00
CA ALA A 196 -0.26 5.08 17.66
C ALA A 196 0.27 4.71 19.06
N ASP A 197 -0.50 3.97 19.86
CA ASP A 197 -0.08 3.47 21.19
C ASP A 197 1.17 2.60 21.13
N ARG A 198 1.43 1.96 19.98
CA ARG A 198 2.62 1.15 19.72
C ARG A 198 3.74 1.91 19.00
N GLY A 199 3.58 3.22 18.82
CA GLY A 199 4.51 4.06 18.08
C GLY A 199 4.57 3.78 16.58
N VAL A 200 3.55 3.13 16.02
CA VAL A 200 3.45 2.88 14.58
C VAL A 200 3.07 4.18 13.88
N ARG A 201 3.85 4.54 12.87
CA ARG A 201 3.59 5.71 12.02
C ARG A 201 3.27 5.27 10.61
N GLY A 202 2.33 5.92 9.96
CA GLY A 202 1.88 5.43 8.66
C GLY A 202 1.21 6.46 7.78
N VAL A 203 0.75 5.95 6.66
CA VAL A 203 0.02 6.70 5.65
C VAL A 203 -1.36 6.07 5.48
N LEU A 204 -2.39 6.89 5.58
CA LEU A 204 -3.71 6.61 5.03
C LEU A 204 -3.76 7.17 3.61
N LEU A 205 -4.08 6.35 2.62
CA LEU A 205 -4.40 6.82 1.27
C LEU A 205 -5.87 6.57 0.99
N GLN A 206 -6.66 7.65 0.98
CA GLN A 206 -8.05 7.61 0.55
C GLN A 206 -8.10 7.52 -0.97
N ILE A 207 -8.79 6.51 -1.50
CA ILE A 207 -8.96 6.32 -2.95
C ILE A 207 -10.42 6.56 -3.30
N LEU A 208 -10.67 7.56 -4.15
CA LEU A 208 -12.01 7.90 -4.63
C LEU A 208 -12.09 7.79 -6.14
N ASP A 209 -13.28 7.53 -6.65
CA ASP A 209 -13.59 7.75 -8.06
C ASP A 209 -13.91 9.24 -8.29
N PRO A 210 -13.48 9.87 -9.39
CA PRO A 210 -13.81 11.27 -9.70
C PRO A 210 -15.30 11.60 -9.61
N SER A 211 -16.19 10.65 -9.94
CA SER A 211 -17.64 10.88 -9.86
C SER A 211 -18.15 11.00 -8.42
N GLU A 212 -17.43 10.47 -7.42
CA GLU A 212 -17.77 10.58 -6.00
C GLU A 212 -17.53 12.01 -5.48
N GLU A 213 -16.78 12.86 -6.18
CA GLU A 213 -16.66 14.28 -5.81
C GLU A 213 -17.46 15.21 -6.70
N VAL A 214 -17.55 14.88 -7.99
CA VAL A 214 -18.33 15.70 -8.94
C VAL A 214 -19.83 15.48 -8.72
N PHE A 215 -20.21 14.24 -8.41
CA PHE A 215 -21.58 13.73 -8.32
C PHE A 215 -22.41 14.13 -9.55
N PRO A 216 -22.10 13.59 -10.76
CA PRO A 216 -22.71 14.04 -12.01
C PRO A 216 -24.13 13.49 -12.25
N TYR A 217 -24.71 12.77 -11.29
CA TYR A 217 -26.00 12.08 -11.44
C TYR A 217 -27.19 13.06 -11.41
N ARG A 218 -28.08 12.96 -12.39
CA ARG A 218 -29.26 13.81 -12.55
C ARG A 218 -30.49 12.97 -12.91
N GLY A 219 -31.67 13.48 -12.56
CA GLY A 219 -32.94 12.83 -12.85
C GLY A 219 -33.18 11.58 -12.00
N ARG A 220 -33.93 10.62 -12.55
CA ARG A 220 -34.22 9.34 -11.89
C ARG A 220 -32.98 8.46 -11.91
N THR A 221 -32.51 8.05 -10.74
CA THR A 221 -31.32 7.20 -10.60
C THR A 221 -31.55 6.21 -9.46
N ILE A 222 -31.14 4.97 -9.68
CA ILE A 222 -31.11 3.94 -8.65
C ILE A 222 -29.65 3.78 -8.23
N PHE A 223 -29.35 4.15 -6.99
CA PHE A 223 -28.05 3.91 -6.39
C PHE A 223 -28.05 2.53 -5.74
N GLN A 224 -27.22 1.62 -6.22
CA GLN A 224 -27.10 0.29 -5.66
C GLN A 224 -25.69 0.11 -5.11
N SER A 225 -25.57 -0.43 -3.89
CA SER A 225 -24.28 -0.85 -3.33
C SER A 225 -23.66 -1.92 -4.22
N MET A 226 -22.34 -1.91 -4.35
CA MET A 226 -21.62 -2.94 -5.11
C MET A 226 -21.78 -4.34 -4.53
N GLY A 227 -22.04 -4.50 -3.22
CA GLY A 227 -22.38 -5.79 -2.60
C GLY A 227 -23.84 -6.21 -2.75
N GLY A 228 -24.69 -5.37 -3.38
CA GLY A 228 -26.11 -5.65 -3.59
C GLY A 228 -26.99 -5.60 -2.32
N THR A 229 -26.45 -5.16 -1.19
CA THR A 229 -27.14 -5.09 0.11
C THR A 229 -28.09 -3.89 0.24
N LEU A 230 -27.81 -2.81 -0.49
CA LEU A 230 -28.54 -1.55 -0.42
C LEU A 230 -28.91 -1.06 -1.82
N ALA A 231 -30.16 -0.63 -1.97
CA ALA A 231 -30.63 0.08 -3.15
C ALA A 231 -31.43 1.31 -2.71
N HIS A 232 -31.09 2.47 -3.26
CA HIS A 232 -31.78 3.73 -3.04
C HIS A 232 -32.24 4.31 -4.37
N GLU A 233 -33.54 4.24 -4.63
CA GLU A 233 -34.15 4.88 -5.78
C GLU A 233 -34.52 6.33 -5.46
N THR A 234 -34.10 7.25 -6.33
CA THR A 234 -34.53 8.65 -6.27
C THR A 234 -35.00 9.11 -7.64
N LEU A 235 -36.08 9.89 -7.66
CA LEU A 235 -36.60 10.53 -8.88
C LEU A 235 -35.78 11.77 -9.26
N LYS A 236 -34.96 12.30 -8.33
CA LYS A 236 -34.15 13.51 -8.51
C LYS A 236 -32.81 13.38 -7.79
N ALA A 237 -31.86 12.68 -8.39
CA ALA A 237 -30.50 12.49 -7.86
C ALA A 237 -29.78 13.82 -7.55
N GLY A 238 -30.08 14.89 -8.31
CA GLY A 238 -29.48 16.21 -8.09
C GLY A 238 -29.80 16.81 -6.71
N GLU A 239 -30.94 16.50 -6.10
CA GLU A 239 -31.29 16.97 -4.76
C GLU A 239 -30.49 16.26 -3.65
N LEU A 240 -29.94 15.07 -3.94
CA LEU A 240 -29.06 14.33 -3.01
C LEU A 240 -27.61 14.79 -3.06
N ARG A 241 -27.21 15.51 -4.14
CA ARG A 241 -25.83 15.91 -4.38
C ARG A 241 -25.23 16.66 -3.18
N GLN A 242 -25.89 17.72 -2.73
CA GLN A 242 -25.36 18.54 -1.64
C GLN A 242 -25.18 17.72 -0.36
N ARG A 243 -26.22 16.98 0.04
CA ARG A 243 -26.19 16.13 1.23
C ARG A 243 -25.09 15.06 1.18
N TYR A 244 -24.84 14.49 0.01
CA TYR A 244 -23.77 13.52 -0.18
C TYR A 244 -22.38 14.17 -0.06
N LEU A 245 -22.18 15.32 -0.72
CA LEU A 245 -20.92 16.06 -0.65
C LEU A 245 -20.62 16.57 0.77
N ASP A 246 -21.63 17.02 1.50
CA ASP A 246 -21.50 17.42 2.90
C ASP A 246 -21.01 16.25 3.76
N ARG A 247 -21.60 15.06 3.59
CA ARG A 247 -21.17 13.84 4.29
C ARG A 247 -19.76 13.40 3.91
N LEU A 248 -19.38 13.53 2.63
CA LEU A 248 -18.03 13.23 2.18
C LEU A 248 -17.01 14.20 2.78
N ALA A 249 -17.36 15.48 2.87
CA ALA A 249 -16.53 16.50 3.52
C ALA A 249 -16.37 16.21 5.02
N GLU A 250 -17.45 15.91 5.74
CA GLU A 250 -17.42 15.50 7.15
C GLU A 250 -16.50 14.28 7.36
N ARG A 251 -16.57 13.30 6.46
CA ARG A 251 -15.71 12.10 6.50
C ARG A 251 -14.23 12.45 6.34
N LYS A 252 -13.89 13.28 5.35
CA LYS A 252 -12.51 13.74 5.11
C LYS A 252 -11.96 14.55 6.28
N ASP A 253 -12.80 15.40 6.87
CA ASP A 253 -12.42 16.16 8.05
C ASP A 253 -12.16 15.25 9.25
N ALA A 254 -12.98 14.21 9.44
CA ALA A 254 -12.77 13.21 10.48
C ALA A 254 -11.44 12.45 10.30
N LEU A 255 -11.13 12.00 9.08
CA LEU A 255 -9.84 11.37 8.77
C LEU A 255 -8.65 12.31 8.99
N THR A 256 -8.81 13.59 8.63
CA THR A 256 -7.78 14.61 8.84
C THR A 256 -7.53 14.84 10.33
N ARG A 257 -8.59 14.92 11.15
CA ARG A 257 -8.44 15.01 12.61
C ARG A 257 -7.77 13.78 13.20
N LEU A 258 -8.18 12.59 12.78
CA LEU A 258 -7.63 11.32 13.26
C LEU A 258 -6.13 11.20 12.95
N THR A 259 -5.73 11.48 11.72
CA THR A 259 -4.31 11.41 11.30
C THR A 259 -3.43 12.43 12.01
N ARG A 260 -3.93 13.66 12.25
CA ARG A 260 -3.24 14.66 13.07
C ARG A 260 -3.04 14.19 14.51
N ALA A 261 -4.03 13.54 15.10
CA ALA A 261 -3.95 13.05 16.48
C ALA A 261 -2.95 11.89 16.63
N THR A 262 -2.81 11.03 15.61
CA THR A 262 -1.93 9.86 15.65
C THR A 262 -0.54 10.09 15.05
N GLY A 263 -0.30 11.23 14.41
CA GLY A 263 0.94 11.52 13.69
C GLY A 263 1.07 10.77 12.36
N TRP A 264 -0.04 10.25 11.83
CA TRP A 264 -0.12 9.62 10.52
C TRP A 264 -0.30 10.69 9.44
N GLN A 265 0.04 10.35 8.20
CA GLN A 265 -0.21 11.22 7.04
C GLN A 265 -1.46 10.76 6.29
N LEU A 266 -2.25 11.71 5.81
CA LEU A 266 -3.41 11.45 4.95
C LEU A 266 -3.10 11.92 3.52
N GLY A 267 -3.32 11.03 2.56
CA GLY A 267 -3.33 11.35 1.13
C GLY A 267 -4.70 11.08 0.53
N LEU A 268 -5.03 11.81 -0.53
CA LEU A 268 -6.20 11.58 -1.37
C LEU A 268 -5.71 11.24 -2.77
N HIS A 269 -6.27 10.22 -3.39
CA HIS A 269 -5.97 9.83 -4.76
C HIS A 269 -7.25 9.50 -5.51
N HIS A 270 -7.38 10.04 -6.71
CA HIS A 270 -8.48 9.70 -7.60
C HIS A 270 -8.08 8.62 -8.60
N THR A 271 -9.00 7.71 -8.93
CA THR A 271 -8.73 6.64 -9.91
C THR A 271 -8.34 7.18 -11.29
N GLY A 272 -8.80 8.38 -11.64
CA GLY A 272 -8.44 9.11 -12.87
C GLY A 272 -7.05 9.76 -12.87
N ASP A 273 -6.40 9.89 -11.70
CA ASP A 273 -5.09 10.51 -11.61
C ASP A 273 -3.94 9.55 -11.97
N SER A 274 -2.75 10.12 -12.17
CA SER A 274 -1.53 9.36 -12.42
C SER A 274 -1.14 8.48 -11.22
N ALA A 275 -1.14 7.17 -11.42
CA ALA A 275 -0.63 6.21 -10.43
C ALA A 275 0.84 6.44 -10.08
N GLN A 276 1.64 6.93 -11.04
CA GLN A 276 3.05 7.20 -10.81
C GLN A 276 3.23 8.39 -9.85
N ALA A 277 2.43 9.44 -9.99
CA ALA A 277 2.45 10.57 -9.07
C ALA A 277 2.05 10.15 -7.65
N ALA A 278 1.00 9.33 -7.53
CA ALA A 278 0.57 8.76 -6.25
C ALA A 278 1.66 7.88 -5.62
N LEU A 279 2.31 7.01 -6.40
CA LEU A 279 3.40 6.17 -5.91
C LEU A 279 4.61 6.98 -5.44
N LEU A 280 5.00 8.03 -6.17
CA LEU A 280 6.06 8.95 -5.77
C LEU A 280 5.75 9.63 -4.44
N TRP A 281 4.50 10.09 -4.28
CA TRP A 281 4.06 10.70 -3.03
C TRP A 281 4.09 9.69 -1.88
N LEU A 282 3.56 8.47 -2.08
CA LEU A 282 3.56 7.39 -1.09
C LEU A 282 4.98 7.05 -0.64
N TYR A 283 5.90 6.86 -1.59
CA TYR A 283 7.29 6.51 -1.29
C TYR A 283 7.96 7.60 -0.44
N ARG A 284 7.73 8.88 -0.76
CA ARG A 284 8.25 10.01 0.03
C ARG A 284 7.60 10.16 1.39
N ALA A 285 6.27 10.04 1.46
CA ALA A 285 5.50 10.11 2.70
C ALA A 285 5.96 9.02 3.67
N LEU A 286 6.27 7.85 3.12
CA LEU A 286 6.86 6.77 3.87
C LEU A 286 8.31 7.12 4.28
N ASP A 287 9.23 7.39 3.37
CA ASP A 287 10.62 7.72 3.69
C ASP A 287 10.77 8.88 4.70
N GLY A 288 9.91 9.90 4.61
CA GLY A 288 9.98 11.15 5.35
C GLY A 288 9.77 11.05 6.87
N GLY A 289 9.42 9.88 7.41
CA GLY A 289 9.30 9.65 8.86
C GLY A 289 10.63 9.53 9.62
N THR A 290 11.77 9.66 8.95
CA THR A 290 13.13 9.52 9.52
C THR A 290 13.79 10.84 9.95
N ARG A 291 13.05 11.95 9.99
CA ARG A 291 13.55 13.23 10.56
C ARG A 291 12.98 13.50 11.93
#